data_AF-A0A1H4KG39-F1
#
_entry.id   AF-A0A1H4KG39-F1
#
_cell.length_a   1.000
_cell.length_b   1.000
_cell.length_c   1.000
_cell.angle_alpha   90.00
_cell.angle_beta   90.00
_cell.angle_gamma   90.00
#
_symmetry.space_group_name_H-M   'P 1'
#
loop_
_entity.id
_entity.type
_entity.pdbx_description
1 polymer ?
#
loop_
_entity_poly.entity_id
_entity_poly.type
_entity_poly.pdbx_seq_one_letter_code
_entity_poly.pdbx_strand_id
1 'polypeptide(L)'
;MRTLTLAGRTIAVALLLFAATHGASAQPQLPAMVPHAGLAPLRDVSPTAYREHLKRLRQLVTDCGRVVTACDAAAVGDDDRVALPDGTHVAERYGWLRNLLDDSNDPTHRLRGELLPRAAERLAEQEAEIDALPKAIALTARERVSRDAVLARKEFRTTAAEYSLTERIGSWISRQISKLFRGVSSLGRMAPWLGTALQWGTVILAASLLVLWVLRALDRQRIALGRLGGESARAQADAESRAWAEVARTHAANGEWRDAVHCLYWASIVALEDRRTLRRSGTRTPREALQLIAPASQLREPLRAQTGAFERIWYGQQPAAESDYNEALQHYETLHPSARELRA
;
A
#
# COMPACT_ATOMS: atom_id res chain seq x y z
N MET A 1 54.37 3.29 -22.90
CA MET A 1 55.34 3.96 -22.00
C MET A 1 55.12 5.46 -22.07
N ARG A 2 54.75 6.09 -20.94
CA ARG A 2 54.77 7.52 -20.55
C ARG A 2 53.69 7.71 -19.45
N THR A 3 53.95 7.32 -18.20
CA THR A 3 54.43 8.15 -17.05
C THR A 3 53.68 9.48 -16.91
N LEU A 4 52.74 9.60 -15.94
CA LEU A 4 52.91 10.15 -14.56
C LEU A 4 53.13 11.68 -14.61
N THR A 5 52.33 12.58 -13.99
CA THR A 5 52.08 12.84 -12.54
C THR A 5 51.05 13.99 -12.43
N LEU A 6 50.02 13.97 -11.57
CA LEU A 6 49.93 14.21 -10.11
C LEU A 6 49.62 15.67 -9.71
N ALA A 7 48.56 15.84 -8.90
CA ALA A 7 48.28 16.92 -7.93
C ALA A 7 48.12 18.36 -8.46
N GLY A 8 47.31 19.25 -7.90
CA GLY A 8 46.50 19.25 -6.69
C GLY A 8 46.04 20.69 -6.40
N ARG A 9 44.80 20.82 -5.90
CA ARG A 9 44.33 21.77 -4.87
C ARG A 9 44.78 23.26 -4.91
N THR A 10 43.72 24.08 -4.99
CA THR A 10 43.34 25.21 -4.10
C THR A 10 43.78 26.65 -4.40
N ILE A 11 42.83 27.54 -4.01
CA ILE A 11 42.92 28.98 -3.69
C ILE A 11 42.59 29.91 -4.89
N ALA A 12 41.78 30.96 -4.82
CA ALA A 12 40.69 31.45 -3.97
C ALA A 12 40.27 32.82 -4.59
N VAL A 13 39.03 33.24 -4.33
CA VAL A 13 38.65 34.64 -4.03
C VAL A 13 38.46 35.67 -5.16
N ALA A 14 37.29 36.32 -5.05
CA ALA A 14 36.92 37.67 -5.45
C ALA A 14 36.21 37.87 -6.80
N LEU A 15 34.88 37.85 -6.74
CA LEU A 15 34.06 38.98 -7.19
C LEU A 15 32.65 38.87 -6.59
N LEU A 16 32.55 39.32 -5.34
CA LEU A 16 31.32 39.82 -4.73
C LEU A 16 31.08 41.24 -5.27
N LEU A 17 29.87 41.51 -5.77
CA LEU A 17 29.08 42.73 -5.53
C LEU A 17 28.02 42.87 -6.64
N PHE A 18 26.86 42.23 -6.45
CA PHE A 18 25.54 42.73 -6.88
C PHE A 18 24.46 41.75 -6.40
N ALA A 19 24.29 41.64 -5.08
CA ALA A 19 23.18 40.88 -4.49
C ALA A 19 22.75 41.56 -3.19
N ALA A 20 22.12 42.73 -3.31
CA ALA A 20 21.40 43.36 -2.22
C ALA A 20 20.37 44.35 -2.78
N THR A 21 19.19 43.83 -3.14
CA THR A 21 17.87 44.45 -2.91
C THR A 21 16.84 43.40 -3.32
N HIS A 22 15.72 43.30 -2.61
CA HIS A 22 14.74 42.20 -2.64
C HIS A 22 15.11 41.03 -1.73
N GLY A 23 15.31 41.34 -0.45
CA GLY A 23 14.97 40.41 0.61
C GLY A 23 13.48 40.13 0.52
N ALA A 24 13.10 39.08 -0.21
CA ALA A 24 11.81 38.44 -0.04
C ALA A 24 11.86 37.80 1.35
N SER A 25 11.32 38.50 2.34
CA SER A 25 11.00 37.92 3.63
C SER A 25 10.02 36.78 3.39
N ALA A 26 10.54 35.55 3.33
CA ALA A 26 9.72 34.35 3.40
C ALA A 26 9.06 34.33 4.77
N GLN A 27 7.83 34.85 4.86
CA GLN A 27 7.00 34.66 6.04
C GLN A 27 6.79 33.15 6.21
N PRO A 28 7.04 32.59 7.42
CA PRO A 28 6.68 31.22 7.69
C PRO A 28 5.15 31.11 7.55
N GLN A 29 4.72 30.47 6.47
CA GLN A 29 3.32 30.14 6.26
C GLN A 29 2.88 29.26 7.41
N LEU A 30 1.80 29.65 8.09
CA LEU A 30 1.11 28.79 9.05
C LEU A 30 0.89 27.42 8.37
N PRO A 31 1.34 26.31 8.97
CA PRO A 31 1.10 25.00 8.39
C PRO A 31 -0.41 24.84 8.17
N ALA A 32 -0.81 24.29 7.01
CA ALA A 32 -2.20 23.98 6.72
C ALA A 32 -2.73 23.02 7.80
N MET A 33 -3.36 23.57 8.84
CA MET A 33 -3.93 22.80 9.92
C MET A 33 -5.17 22.08 9.38
N VAL A 34 -5.01 20.78 9.12
CA VAL A 34 -6.11 19.92 8.68
C VAL A 34 -7.18 19.91 9.78
N PRO A 35 -8.44 20.30 9.47
CA PRO A 35 -9.49 20.34 10.48
C PRO A 35 -9.72 18.95 11.06
N HIS A 36 -9.58 18.83 12.39
CA HIS A 36 -10.02 17.66 13.14
C HIS A 36 -11.50 17.83 13.50
N ALA A 37 -12.27 16.76 13.32
CA ALA A 37 -13.73 16.68 13.42
C ALA A 37 -14.49 17.30 12.24
N GLY A 38 -15.62 16.66 11.89
CA GLY A 38 -16.44 17.00 10.73
C GLY A 38 -16.71 18.49 10.61
N LEU A 39 -16.64 18.99 9.38
CA LEU A 39 -16.86 20.39 9.03
C LEU A 39 -18.08 20.92 9.78
N ALA A 40 -17.89 21.98 10.58
CA ALA A 40 -18.97 22.60 11.33
C ALA A 40 -20.11 22.97 10.36
N PRO A 41 -21.38 22.88 10.82
CA PRO A 41 -22.51 23.33 10.02
C PRO A 41 -22.27 24.77 9.58
N LEU A 42 -22.53 25.04 8.30
CA LEU A 42 -22.42 26.37 7.75
C LEU A 42 -23.70 27.14 8.09
N ARG A 43 -23.56 28.29 8.73
CA ARG A 43 -24.66 29.23 8.98
C ARG A 43 -24.75 30.23 7.84
N ASP A 44 -25.89 30.29 7.18
CA ASP A 44 -26.14 31.31 6.14
C ASP A 44 -26.24 32.71 6.79
N VAL A 45 -25.38 33.63 6.38
CA VAL A 45 -25.29 34.98 6.94
C VAL A 45 -25.22 36.05 5.86
N SER A 46 -25.79 37.23 6.16
CA SER A 46 -25.60 38.43 5.34
C SER A 46 -24.18 38.99 5.50
N PRO A 47 -23.68 39.79 4.55
CA PRO A 47 -22.38 40.46 4.70
C PRO A 47 -22.28 41.32 5.96
N THR A 48 -23.39 41.94 6.37
CA THR A 48 -23.47 42.72 7.61
C THR A 48 -23.35 41.84 8.86
N ALA A 49 -24.03 40.69 8.88
CA ALA A 49 -23.94 39.74 9.99
C ALA A 49 -22.56 39.09 10.08
N TYR A 50 -21.93 38.83 8.93
CA TYR A 50 -20.55 38.35 8.84
C TYR A 50 -19.54 39.37 9.38
N ARG A 51 -19.65 40.65 8.99
CA ARG A 51 -18.82 41.73 9.55
C ARG A 51 -18.91 41.79 11.07
N GLU A 52 -20.12 41.78 11.61
CA GLU A 52 -20.31 41.78 13.07
C GLU A 52 -19.75 40.53 13.73
N HIS A 53 -19.73 39.40 13.02
CA HIS A 53 -19.07 38.19 13.51
C HIS A 53 -17.55 38.34 13.57
N LEU A 54 -16.92 38.85 12.50
CA LEU A 54 -15.47 39.10 12.47
C LEU A 54 -15.03 40.04 13.59
N LYS A 55 -15.77 41.11 13.87
CA LYS A 55 -15.50 42.01 15.01
C LYS A 55 -15.50 41.29 16.35
N ARG A 56 -16.49 40.42 16.58
CA ARG A 56 -16.55 39.60 17.82
C ARG A 56 -15.36 38.66 17.93
N LEU A 57 -14.95 38.02 16.83
CA LEU A 57 -13.79 37.14 16.81
C LEU A 57 -12.48 37.89 17.08
N ARG A 58 -12.31 39.10 16.53
CA ARG A 58 -11.15 39.96 16.81
C ARG A 58 -11.09 40.36 18.28
N GLN A 59 -12.24 40.69 18.87
CA GLN A 59 -12.32 41.00 20.31
C GLN A 59 -11.92 39.78 21.15
N LEU A 60 -12.43 38.60 20.83
CA LEU A 60 -12.08 37.34 21.49
C LEU A 60 -10.57 37.05 21.45
N VAL A 61 -9.94 37.21 20.28
CA VAL A 61 -8.48 37.03 20.11
C VAL A 61 -7.71 38.05 20.95
N THR A 62 -8.17 39.30 20.99
CA THR A 62 -7.54 40.37 21.78
C THR A 62 -7.63 40.08 23.28
N ASP A 63 -8.79 39.62 23.76
CA ASP A 63 -9.00 39.31 25.17
C ASP A 63 -8.22 38.07 25.61
N CYS A 64 -8.18 37.03 24.78
CA CYS A 64 -7.31 35.86 24.98
C CYS A 64 -5.82 36.24 25.05
N GLY A 65 -5.38 37.21 24.24
CA GLY A 65 -4.00 37.72 24.30
C GLY A 65 -3.65 38.47 25.58
N ARG A 66 -4.65 39.00 26.31
CA ARG A 66 -4.46 39.70 27.59
C ARG A 66 -4.52 38.74 28.78
N VAL A 67 -5.48 37.83 28.77
CA VAL A 67 -5.71 36.88 29.86
C VAL A 67 -6.03 35.52 29.28
N VAL A 68 -5.24 34.50 29.64
CA VAL A 68 -5.38 33.14 29.10
C VAL A 68 -6.78 32.55 29.37
N THR A 69 -7.42 32.90 30.49
CA THR A 69 -8.79 32.44 30.80
C THR A 69 -9.87 32.99 29.87
N ALA A 70 -9.55 33.97 29.02
CA ALA A 70 -10.44 34.48 27.99
C ALA A 70 -10.29 33.73 26.65
N CYS A 71 -9.36 32.78 26.55
CA CYS A 71 -9.22 31.90 25.39
C CYS A 71 -10.33 30.83 25.43
N ASP A 72 -11.40 31.05 24.66
CA ASP A 72 -12.51 30.11 24.55
C ASP A 72 -12.73 29.71 23.08
N ALA A 73 -12.43 28.45 22.77
CA ALA A 73 -12.68 27.89 21.45
C ALA A 73 -14.18 27.78 21.12
N ALA A 74 -15.06 27.62 22.10
CA ALA A 74 -16.51 27.54 21.89
C ALA A 74 -17.11 28.90 21.50
N ALA A 75 -16.54 30.00 22.02
CA ALA A 75 -16.97 31.36 21.70
C ALA A 75 -16.74 31.76 20.23
N VAL A 76 -15.95 30.98 19.47
CA VAL A 76 -15.77 31.18 18.02
C VAL A 76 -17.05 30.86 17.23
N GLY A 77 -17.91 29.97 17.74
CA GLY A 77 -19.16 29.59 17.08
C GLY A 77 -18.99 28.81 15.78
N ASP A 78 -20.06 28.79 14.98
CA ASP A 78 -20.17 28.02 13.73
C ASP A 78 -19.42 28.68 12.55
N ASP A 79 -19.16 27.88 11.50
CA ASP A 79 -18.62 28.38 10.23
C ASP A 79 -19.70 29.16 9.48
N ASP A 80 -19.33 30.19 8.73
CA ASP A 80 -20.29 31.05 8.03
C ASP A 80 -20.37 30.71 6.53
N ARG A 81 -21.57 30.82 5.96
CA ARG A 81 -21.78 30.92 4.52
C ARG A 81 -22.31 32.31 4.20
N VAL A 82 -21.43 33.15 3.65
CA VAL A 82 -21.73 34.54 3.36
C VAL A 82 -22.41 34.64 1.99
N ALA A 83 -23.62 35.20 1.96
CA ALA A 83 -24.30 35.52 0.71
C ALA A 83 -23.78 36.86 0.15
N LEU A 84 -23.08 36.82 -0.98
CA LEU A 84 -22.53 38.00 -1.64
C LEU A 84 -23.62 38.72 -2.47
N PRO A 85 -23.46 40.03 -2.73
CA PRO A 85 -24.43 40.81 -3.50
C PRO A 85 -24.66 40.32 -4.95
N ASP A 86 -23.73 39.54 -5.50
CA ASP A 86 -23.82 38.95 -6.84
C ASP A 86 -24.59 37.62 -6.90
N GLY A 87 -25.13 37.16 -5.75
CA GLY A 87 -25.86 35.91 -5.60
C GLY A 87 -24.96 34.69 -5.38
N THR A 88 -23.64 34.87 -5.29
CA THR A 88 -22.73 33.79 -4.93
C THR A 88 -22.67 33.60 -3.42
N HIS A 89 -22.27 32.41 -2.99
CA HIS A 89 -22.08 32.08 -1.58
C HIS A 89 -20.64 31.65 -1.35
N VAL A 90 -19.97 32.27 -0.38
CA VAL A 90 -18.62 31.89 0.04
C VAL A 90 -18.69 31.26 1.42
N ALA A 91 -18.00 30.12 1.60
CA ALA A 91 -17.93 29.42 2.88
C ALA A 91 -16.65 29.80 3.62
N GLU A 92 -16.81 30.41 4.78
CA GLU A 92 -15.72 30.83 5.67
C GLU A 92 -15.66 29.91 6.88
N ARG A 93 -14.46 29.37 7.14
CA ARG A 93 -14.26 28.35 8.18
C ARG A 93 -13.29 28.81 9.24
N TYR A 94 -13.70 28.70 10.50
CA TYR A 94 -12.93 29.14 11.65
C TYR A 94 -12.32 27.99 12.45
N GLY A 95 -12.19 26.80 11.84
CA GLY A 95 -11.57 25.64 12.50
C GLY A 95 -10.15 25.90 12.96
N TRP A 96 -9.41 26.72 12.20
CA TRP A 96 -8.07 27.17 12.57
C TRP A 96 -8.07 28.03 13.85
N LEU A 97 -9.09 28.88 14.05
CA LEU A 97 -9.20 29.77 15.19
C LEU A 97 -9.65 28.99 16.44
N ARG A 98 -10.61 28.07 16.29
CA ARG A 98 -11.00 27.14 17.37
C ARG A 98 -9.80 26.35 17.89
N ASN A 99 -8.99 25.80 16.99
CA ASN A 99 -7.79 25.06 17.36
C ASN A 99 -6.73 25.94 18.04
N LEU A 100 -6.65 27.23 17.69
CA LEU A 100 -5.71 28.18 18.28
C LEU A 100 -6.11 28.56 19.72
N LEU A 101 -7.41 28.73 19.96
CA LEU A 101 -7.97 29.10 21.26
C LEU A 101 -8.21 27.90 22.17
N ASP A 102 -8.12 26.67 21.66
CA ASP A 102 -8.27 25.45 22.46
C ASP A 102 -7.06 25.22 23.37
N ASP A 103 -7.30 25.27 24.68
CA ASP A 103 -6.30 25.03 25.73
C ASP A 103 -5.85 23.58 25.84
N SER A 104 -6.61 22.63 25.28
CA SER A 104 -6.25 21.22 25.32
C SER A 104 -5.16 20.83 24.30
N ASN A 105 -4.78 21.75 23.41
CA ASN A 105 -3.82 21.50 22.32
C ASN A 105 -2.40 21.97 22.68
N ASP A 106 -1.60 21.07 23.29
CA ASP A 106 -0.23 21.33 23.80
C ASP A 106 0.73 22.03 22.80
N PRO A 107 0.90 21.58 21.53
CA PRO A 107 1.80 22.25 20.59
C PRO A 107 1.35 23.67 20.21
N THR A 108 0.04 23.90 20.09
CA THR A 108 -0.54 25.20 19.74
C THR A 108 -0.49 26.18 20.90
N HIS A 109 -0.71 25.69 22.13
CA HIS A 109 -0.60 26.47 23.35
C HIS A 109 0.79 27.10 23.52
N ARG A 110 1.86 26.36 23.20
CA ARG A 110 3.26 26.86 23.30
C ARG A 110 3.57 28.00 22.32
N LEU A 111 2.96 28.00 21.14
CA LEU A 111 3.16 29.01 20.10
C LEU A 111 2.11 30.14 20.13
N ARG A 112 1.16 30.09 21.06
CA ARG A 112 -0.01 30.98 21.09
C ARG A 112 0.38 32.46 21.10
N GLY A 113 1.43 32.85 21.84
CA GLY A 113 1.91 34.23 21.88
C GLY A 113 2.38 34.76 20.51
N GLU A 114 2.91 33.89 19.65
CA GLU A 114 3.32 34.25 18.27
C GLU A 114 2.13 34.21 17.29
N LEU A 115 1.18 33.30 17.51
CA LEU A 115 0.08 33.03 16.58
C LEU A 115 -1.13 33.95 16.75
N LEU A 116 -1.42 34.44 17.97
CA LEU A 116 -2.56 35.34 18.22
C LEU A 116 -2.48 36.66 17.44
N PRO A 117 -1.33 37.36 17.35
CA PRO A 117 -1.22 38.57 16.52
C PRO A 117 -1.52 38.30 15.04
N ARG A 118 -1.04 37.17 14.50
CA ARG A 118 -1.31 36.76 13.10
C ARG A 118 -2.78 36.43 12.88
N ALA A 119 -3.43 35.81 13.87
CA ALA A 119 -4.87 35.56 13.85
C ALA A 119 -5.67 36.87 13.81
N ALA A 120 -5.27 37.85 14.62
CA ALA A 120 -5.92 39.16 14.65
C ALA A 120 -5.74 39.92 13.32
N GLU A 121 -4.54 39.86 12.72
CA GLU A 121 -4.24 40.44 11.41
C GLU A 121 -5.09 39.82 10.30
N ARG A 122 -5.15 38.48 10.24
CA ARG A 122 -5.99 37.76 9.28
C ARG A 122 -7.47 38.15 9.38
N LEU A 123 -8.02 38.24 10.59
CA LEU A 123 -9.41 38.64 10.79
C LEU A 123 -9.65 40.11 10.40
N ALA A 124 -8.67 40.98 10.62
CA ALA A 124 -8.73 42.38 10.20
C ALA A 124 -8.67 42.53 8.67
N GLU A 125 -7.87 41.71 7.99
CA GLU A 125 -7.82 41.64 6.52
C GLU A 125 -9.16 41.19 5.94
N GLN A 126 -9.77 40.14 6.50
CA GLN A 126 -11.10 39.66 6.09
C GLN A 126 -12.20 40.71 6.32
N GLU A 127 -12.10 41.49 7.40
CA GLU A 127 -13.03 42.60 7.66
C GLU A 127 -12.81 43.75 6.66
N ALA A 128 -11.56 44.08 6.35
CA ALA A 128 -11.24 45.08 5.34
C ALA A 128 -11.71 44.64 3.94
N GLU A 129 -11.61 43.35 3.61
CA GLU A 129 -12.07 42.80 2.34
C GLU A 129 -13.60 42.88 2.21
N ILE A 130 -14.36 42.50 3.24
CA ILE A 130 -15.82 42.61 3.22
C ILE A 130 -16.29 44.08 3.19
N ASP A 131 -15.51 45.00 3.77
CA ASP A 131 -15.77 46.45 3.73
C ASP A 131 -15.39 47.08 2.38
N ALA A 132 -14.34 46.57 1.76
CA ALA A 132 -13.88 46.98 0.45
C ALA A 132 -14.66 46.31 -0.68
N LEU A 133 -15.54 45.34 -0.39
CA LEU A 133 -16.46 44.79 -1.38
C LEU A 133 -17.18 45.97 -2.05
N PRO A 134 -16.94 46.19 -3.36
CA PRO A 134 -17.73 47.14 -4.09
C PRO A 134 -19.19 46.73 -3.88
N LYS A 135 -20.08 47.69 -3.65
CA LYS A 135 -21.52 47.48 -3.87
C LYS A 135 -21.61 46.96 -5.30
N ALA A 136 -21.71 45.64 -5.47
CA ALA A 136 -21.18 44.94 -6.63
C ALA A 136 -21.50 45.72 -7.89
N ILE A 137 -20.47 46.13 -8.66
CA ILE A 137 -20.72 46.54 -10.03
C ILE A 137 -21.34 45.29 -10.63
N ALA A 138 -22.66 45.30 -10.78
CA ALA A 138 -23.39 44.16 -11.30
C ALA A 138 -22.81 43.91 -12.68
N LEU A 139 -21.95 42.89 -12.78
CA LEU A 139 -21.29 42.52 -14.02
C LEU A 139 -22.37 42.45 -15.09
N THR A 140 -22.22 43.26 -16.12
CA THR A 140 -23.11 43.27 -17.26
C THR A 140 -23.12 41.87 -17.87
N ALA A 141 -24.20 41.49 -18.55
CA ALA A 141 -24.30 40.17 -19.16
C ALA A 141 -23.09 39.84 -20.06
N ARG A 142 -22.50 40.87 -20.70
CA ARG A 142 -21.32 40.75 -21.55
C ARG A 142 -20.04 40.43 -20.78
N GLU A 143 -19.84 41.03 -19.61
CA GLU A 143 -18.67 40.76 -18.76
C GLU A 143 -18.72 39.34 -18.18
N ARG A 144 -19.91 38.84 -17.83
CA ARG A 144 -20.11 37.45 -17.38
C ARG A 144 -19.74 36.44 -18.45
N VAL A 145 -20.20 36.65 -19.68
CA VAL A 145 -19.84 35.79 -20.82
C VAL A 145 -18.32 35.78 -21.06
N SER A 146 -17.65 36.92 -20.93
CA SER A 146 -16.20 37.00 -21.10
C SER A 146 -15.43 36.25 -20.01
N ARG A 147 -15.86 36.37 -18.75
CA ARG A 147 -15.31 35.62 -17.61
C ARG A 147 -15.49 34.11 -17.82
N ASP A 148 -16.70 33.69 -18.19
CA ASP A 148 -17.03 32.27 -18.36
C ASP A 148 -16.23 31.65 -19.51
N ALA A 149 -15.98 32.42 -20.57
CA ALA A 149 -15.09 32.00 -21.66
C ALA A 149 -13.63 31.81 -21.21
N VAL A 150 -13.14 32.61 -20.24
CA VAL A 150 -11.79 32.44 -19.67
C VAL A 150 -11.75 31.23 -18.74
N LEU A 151 -12.73 31.06 -17.85
CA LEU A 151 -12.82 29.92 -16.94
C LEU A 151 -13.07 28.57 -17.65
N ALA A 152 -13.66 28.60 -18.85
CA ALA A 152 -13.87 27.40 -19.67
C ALA A 152 -12.60 26.89 -20.38
N ARG A 153 -11.51 27.65 -20.36
CA ARG A 153 -10.23 27.24 -20.98
C ARG A 153 -9.63 26.04 -20.25
N LYS A 154 -8.88 25.24 -21.01
CA LYS A 154 -8.33 23.96 -20.55
C LYS A 154 -7.35 24.15 -19.37
N GLU A 155 -6.61 25.25 -19.32
CA GLU A 155 -5.74 25.59 -18.20
C GLU A 155 -6.47 25.88 -16.87
N PHE A 156 -7.75 26.30 -16.90
CA PHE A 156 -8.55 26.61 -15.71
C PHE A 156 -9.55 25.50 -15.34
N ARG A 157 -9.61 24.41 -16.12
CA ARG A 157 -10.32 23.18 -15.73
C ARG A 157 -9.50 22.36 -14.73
N THR A 158 -9.26 22.92 -13.56
CA THR A 158 -8.82 22.15 -12.39
C THR A 158 -10.06 21.66 -11.64
N THR A 159 -10.47 20.42 -11.94
CA THR A 159 -11.28 19.52 -11.08
C THR A 159 -12.57 20.10 -10.46
N ALA A 160 -13.64 20.16 -11.27
CA ALA A 160 -15.03 20.18 -10.77
C ALA A 160 -15.80 18.88 -11.10
N ALA A 161 -15.13 17.86 -11.64
CA ALA A 161 -15.75 16.60 -12.03
C ALA A 161 -14.81 15.43 -11.69
N GLU A 162 -14.98 14.88 -10.49
CA GLU A 162 -15.21 13.45 -10.20
C GLU A 162 -15.00 13.24 -8.70
N TYR A 163 -16.11 13.17 -7.97
CA TYR A 163 -16.10 12.65 -6.60
C TYR A 163 -15.62 11.20 -6.65
N SER A 164 -14.34 11.01 -6.34
CA SER A 164 -13.69 9.71 -6.28
C SER A 164 -14.44 8.82 -5.30
N LEU A 165 -14.75 7.59 -5.72
CA LEU A 165 -15.36 6.54 -4.90
C LEU A 165 -14.65 6.36 -3.54
N THR A 166 -13.36 6.70 -3.47
CA THR A 166 -12.56 6.68 -2.24
C THR A 166 -13.02 7.69 -1.18
N GLU A 167 -13.55 8.85 -1.57
CA GLU A 167 -14.06 9.87 -0.65
C GLU A 167 -15.47 9.55 -0.12
N ARG A 168 -16.29 8.88 -0.93
CA ARG A 168 -17.61 8.38 -0.50
C ARG A 168 -17.48 7.21 0.48
N ILE A 169 -16.49 6.34 0.26
CA ILE A 169 -16.12 5.27 1.20
C ILE A 169 -15.45 5.86 2.45
N GLY A 170 -14.51 6.80 2.29
CA GLY A 170 -13.84 7.46 3.41
C GLY A 170 -14.80 8.22 4.34
N SER A 171 -15.74 8.97 3.77
CA SER A 171 -16.79 9.68 4.54
C SER A 171 -17.83 8.74 5.16
N TRP A 172 -18.06 7.56 4.59
CA TRP A 172 -18.89 6.53 5.23
C TRP A 172 -18.16 5.87 6.41
N ILE A 173 -16.89 5.49 6.23
CA ILE A 173 -16.05 4.90 7.28
C ILE A 173 -15.88 5.87 8.46
N SER A 174 -15.54 7.14 8.20
CA SER A 174 -15.33 8.13 9.26
C SER A 174 -16.60 8.39 10.07
N ARG A 175 -17.78 8.40 9.42
CA ARG A 175 -19.07 8.52 10.11
C ARG A 175 -19.34 7.33 11.03
N GLN A 176 -19.04 6.10 10.60
CA GLN A 176 -19.23 4.92 11.46
C GLN A 176 -18.24 4.89 12.62
N ILE A 177 -16.98 5.23 12.39
CA ILE A 177 -15.96 5.36 13.44
C ILE A 177 -16.40 6.41 14.48
N SER A 178 -16.86 7.58 14.04
CA SER A 178 -17.32 8.64 14.95
C SER A 178 -18.54 8.25 15.80
N LYS A 179 -19.39 7.33 15.32
CA LYS A 179 -20.51 6.80 16.11
C LYS A 179 -20.03 5.81 17.16
N LEU A 180 -19.05 4.97 16.81
CA LEU A 180 -18.43 4.02 17.73
C LEU A 180 -17.69 4.73 18.89
N PHE A 181 -16.93 5.79 18.57
CA PHE A 181 -16.20 6.57 19.57
C PHE A 181 -17.11 7.45 20.45
N ARG A 182 -18.24 7.95 19.93
CA ARG A 182 -19.26 8.65 20.73
C ARG A 182 -19.95 7.75 21.76
N GLY A 183 -20.07 6.45 21.49
CA GLY A 183 -20.52 5.47 22.47
C GLY A 183 -19.48 5.19 23.56
N VAL A 184 -18.19 5.20 23.21
CA VAL A 184 -17.10 4.92 24.16
C VAL A 184 -16.96 5.99 25.25
N SER A 185 -17.24 7.27 24.96
CA SER A 185 -17.13 8.34 25.96
C SER A 185 -18.26 8.33 27.00
N SER A 186 -19.44 7.78 26.68
CA SER A 186 -20.53 7.60 27.67
C SER A 186 -20.29 6.38 28.58
N LEU A 187 -19.60 5.35 28.07
CA LEU A 187 -19.23 4.16 28.83
C LEU A 187 -18.04 4.35 29.79
N GLY A 188 -17.18 5.35 29.56
CA GLY A 188 -16.00 5.64 30.40
C GLY A 188 -16.30 6.03 31.85
N ARG A 189 -17.56 6.40 32.19
CA ARG A 189 -17.97 6.74 33.56
C ARG A 189 -18.53 5.56 34.37
N MET A 190 -18.88 4.44 33.74
CA MET A 190 -19.52 3.30 34.42
C MET A 190 -18.60 2.09 34.66
N ALA A 191 -17.41 2.05 34.04
CA ALA A 191 -16.55 0.87 34.08
C ALA A 191 -15.05 1.20 33.92
N PRO A 192 -14.27 1.32 35.00
CA PRO A 192 -12.82 1.55 34.92
C PRO A 192 -12.05 0.40 34.25
N TRP A 193 -12.61 -0.83 34.24
CA TRP A 193 -12.02 -1.97 33.54
C TRP A 193 -12.07 -1.84 32.00
N LEU A 194 -12.95 -0.98 31.48
CA LEU A 194 -13.14 -0.82 30.04
C LEU A 194 -11.96 -0.11 29.38
N GLY A 195 -11.29 0.81 30.08
CA GLY A 195 -10.06 1.45 29.59
C GLY A 195 -8.94 0.44 29.38
N THR A 196 -8.71 -0.42 30.38
CA THR A 196 -7.73 -1.51 30.30
C THR A 196 -8.10 -2.52 29.21
N ALA A 197 -9.37 -2.91 29.10
CA ALA A 197 -9.83 -3.83 28.06
C ALA A 197 -9.68 -3.24 26.64
N LEU A 198 -9.93 -1.94 26.46
CA LEU A 198 -9.79 -1.26 25.18
C LEU A 198 -8.32 -1.08 24.77
N GLN A 199 -7.45 -0.80 25.75
CA GLN A 199 -6.00 -0.74 25.55
C GLN A 199 -5.43 -2.10 25.13
N TRP A 200 -5.74 -3.17 25.85
CA TRP A 200 -5.30 -4.51 25.47
C TRP A 200 -5.95 -4.97 24.15
N GLY A 201 -7.21 -4.60 23.91
CA GLY A 201 -7.91 -4.88 22.66
C GLY A 201 -7.24 -4.23 21.45
N THR A 202 -6.81 -2.97 21.56
CA THR A 202 -6.07 -2.28 20.48
C THR A 202 -4.69 -2.89 20.25
N VAL A 203 -3.97 -3.27 21.30
CA VAL A 203 -2.67 -3.96 21.19
C VAL A 203 -2.85 -5.33 20.52
N ILE A 204 -3.82 -6.13 20.94
CA ILE A 204 -4.11 -7.45 20.35
C ILE A 204 -4.54 -7.29 18.89
N LEU A 205 -5.37 -6.31 18.55
CA LEU A 205 -5.79 -6.04 17.19
C LEU A 205 -4.60 -5.64 16.31
N ALA A 206 -3.74 -4.73 16.77
CA ALA A 206 -2.54 -4.32 16.05
C ALA A 206 -1.57 -5.50 15.84
N ALA A 207 -1.34 -6.32 16.87
CA ALA A 207 -0.53 -7.53 16.78
C ALA A 207 -1.13 -8.53 15.79
N SER A 208 -2.45 -8.74 15.82
CA SER A 208 -3.15 -9.64 14.90
C SER A 208 -3.07 -9.16 13.45
N LEU A 209 -3.24 -7.86 13.21
CA LEU A 209 -3.10 -7.26 11.89
C LEU A 209 -1.64 -7.33 11.38
N LEU A 210 -0.66 -7.13 12.25
CA LEU A 210 0.75 -7.30 11.92
C LEU A 210 1.05 -8.75 11.54
N VAL A 211 0.58 -9.73 12.33
CA VAL A 211 0.72 -11.16 12.01
C VAL A 211 0.05 -11.47 10.67
N LEU A 212 -1.18 -11.03 10.44
CA LEU A 212 -1.87 -11.22 9.16
C LEU A 212 -1.14 -10.55 7.98
N TRP A 213 -0.56 -9.37 8.19
CA TRP A 213 0.23 -8.68 7.18
C TRP A 213 1.52 -9.43 6.87
N VAL A 214 2.24 -9.90 7.89
CA VAL A 214 3.45 -10.73 7.74
C VAL A 214 3.11 -12.04 7.03
N LEU A 215 2.06 -12.74 7.42
CA LEU A 215 1.63 -13.97 6.75
C LEU A 215 1.28 -13.72 5.27
N ARG A 216 0.55 -12.63 4.96
CA ARG A 216 0.26 -12.25 3.57
C ARG A 216 1.48 -11.78 2.79
N ALA A 217 2.46 -11.16 3.44
CA ALA A 217 3.71 -10.74 2.82
C ALA A 217 4.58 -11.96 2.51
N LEU A 218 4.69 -12.89 3.46
CA LEU A 218 5.38 -14.16 3.29
C LEU A 218 4.71 -15.03 2.22
N ASP A 219 3.39 -15.09 2.13
CA ASP A 219 2.71 -15.81 1.05
C ASP A 219 2.95 -15.18 -0.33
N ARG A 220 2.92 -13.84 -0.41
CA ARG A 220 3.30 -13.13 -1.65
C ARG A 220 4.76 -13.37 -2.03
N GLN A 221 5.66 -13.40 -1.06
CA GLN A 221 7.07 -13.74 -1.27
C GLN A 221 7.27 -15.21 -1.64
N ARG A 222 6.53 -16.16 -1.03
CA ARG A 222 6.56 -17.58 -1.39
C ARG A 222 6.06 -17.84 -2.80
N ILE A 223 5.05 -17.09 -3.28
CA ILE A 223 4.58 -17.18 -4.66
C ILE A 223 5.64 -16.62 -5.64
N ALA A 224 6.33 -15.53 -5.28
CA ALA A 224 7.40 -14.96 -6.09
C ALA A 224 8.68 -15.84 -6.10
N LEU A 225 9.11 -16.31 -4.92
CA LEU A 225 10.24 -17.22 -4.75
C LEU A 225 9.94 -18.63 -5.26
N GLY A 226 8.69 -19.09 -5.24
CA GLY A 226 8.28 -20.37 -5.85
C GLY A 226 8.29 -20.36 -7.38
N ARG A 227 8.38 -19.17 -8.02
CA ARG A 227 8.66 -19.05 -9.45
C ARG A 227 10.15 -19.16 -9.76
N LEU A 228 11.00 -18.47 -9.00
CA LEU A 228 12.47 -18.52 -9.14
C LEU A 228 13.05 -19.87 -8.66
N GLY A 229 12.63 -20.33 -7.49
CA GLY A 229 12.93 -21.66 -6.97
C GLY A 229 12.29 -22.77 -7.80
N GLY A 230 11.28 -22.44 -8.61
CA GLY A 230 10.69 -23.37 -9.56
C GLY A 230 11.67 -23.79 -10.65
N GLU A 231 12.50 -22.89 -11.19
CA GLU A 231 13.51 -23.24 -12.19
C GLU A 231 14.71 -23.96 -11.59
N SER A 232 15.20 -23.52 -10.42
CA SER A 232 16.32 -24.20 -9.75
C SER A 232 15.94 -25.59 -9.24
N ALA A 233 14.74 -25.75 -8.68
CA ALA A 233 14.24 -27.06 -8.25
C ALA A 233 14.02 -28.01 -9.44
N ARG A 234 13.64 -27.46 -10.61
CA ARG A 234 13.53 -28.23 -11.85
C ARG A 234 14.90 -28.75 -12.31
N ALA A 235 15.88 -27.85 -12.43
CA ALA A 235 17.24 -28.22 -12.81
C ALA A 235 17.86 -29.27 -11.86
N GLN A 236 17.54 -29.18 -10.56
CA GLN A 236 17.98 -30.16 -9.56
C GLN A 236 17.29 -31.52 -9.73
N ALA A 237 15.97 -31.54 -9.95
CA ALA A 237 15.23 -32.78 -10.19
C ALA A 237 15.67 -33.47 -11.49
N ASP A 238 15.91 -32.71 -12.56
CA ASP A 238 16.46 -33.23 -13.82
C ASP A 238 17.84 -33.87 -13.63
N ALA A 239 18.72 -33.23 -12.84
CA ALA A 239 20.04 -33.78 -12.53
C ALA A 239 19.92 -35.06 -11.67
N GLU A 240 19.03 -35.07 -10.69
CA GLU A 240 18.77 -36.22 -9.82
C GLU A 240 18.20 -37.41 -10.62
N SER A 241 17.24 -37.16 -11.52
CA SER A 241 16.69 -38.16 -12.45
C SER A 241 17.78 -38.81 -13.32
N ARG A 242 18.64 -37.98 -13.92
CA ARG A 242 19.78 -38.48 -14.73
C ARG A 242 20.76 -39.30 -13.91
N ALA A 243 21.04 -38.91 -12.67
CA ALA A 243 21.92 -39.66 -11.79
C ALA A 243 21.36 -41.07 -11.51
N TRP A 244 20.05 -41.21 -11.25
CA TRP A 244 19.41 -42.51 -11.10
C TRP A 244 19.47 -43.36 -12.37
N ALA A 245 19.29 -42.76 -13.54
CA ALA A 245 19.43 -43.47 -14.82
C ALA A 245 20.87 -43.95 -15.07
N GLU A 246 21.89 -43.22 -14.59
CA GLU A 246 23.29 -43.64 -14.66
C GLU A 246 23.58 -44.83 -13.74
N VAL A 247 23.06 -44.80 -12.52
CA VAL A 247 23.13 -45.92 -11.58
C VAL A 247 22.45 -47.16 -12.18
N ALA A 248 21.30 -46.99 -12.83
CA ALA A 248 20.62 -48.07 -13.53
C ALA A 248 21.49 -48.70 -14.63
N ARG A 249 22.19 -47.86 -15.41
CA ARG A 249 23.10 -48.33 -16.47
C ARG A 249 24.27 -49.13 -15.90
N THR A 250 24.78 -48.71 -14.75
CA THR A 250 25.86 -49.43 -14.05
C THR A 250 25.39 -50.82 -13.60
N HIS A 251 24.21 -50.93 -12.99
CA HIS A 251 23.61 -52.23 -12.64
C HIS A 251 23.37 -53.11 -13.87
N ALA A 252 22.84 -52.54 -14.96
CA ALA A 252 22.63 -53.26 -16.22
C ALA A 252 23.95 -53.81 -16.80
N ALA A 253 25.04 -53.02 -16.75
CA ALA A 253 26.36 -53.46 -17.21
C ALA A 253 26.91 -54.65 -16.39
N ASN A 254 26.52 -54.76 -15.13
CA ASN A 254 26.87 -55.88 -14.24
C ASN A 254 25.93 -57.09 -14.36
N GLY A 255 24.90 -57.02 -15.21
CA GLY A 255 23.86 -58.06 -15.31
C GLY A 255 22.84 -58.05 -14.17
N GLU A 256 22.82 -57.00 -13.34
CA GLU A 256 21.91 -56.82 -12.20
C GLU A 256 20.60 -56.18 -12.67
N TRP A 257 19.86 -56.89 -13.54
CA TRP A 257 18.68 -56.36 -14.25
C TRP A 257 17.59 -55.84 -13.32
N ARG A 258 17.40 -56.50 -12.18
CA ARG A 258 16.40 -56.15 -11.18
C ARG A 258 16.65 -54.75 -10.60
N ASP A 259 17.89 -54.49 -10.19
CA ASP A 259 18.30 -53.21 -9.61
C ASP A 259 18.32 -52.11 -10.67
N ALA A 260 18.69 -52.46 -11.91
CA ALA A 260 18.62 -51.55 -13.05
C ALA A 260 17.18 -51.05 -13.30
N VAL A 261 16.19 -51.96 -13.33
CA VAL A 261 14.77 -51.61 -13.50
C VAL A 261 14.25 -50.76 -12.33
N HIS A 262 14.67 -51.08 -11.09
CA HIS A 262 14.31 -50.29 -9.91
C HIS A 262 14.83 -48.85 -10.00
N CYS A 263 16.10 -48.68 -10.39
CA CYS A 263 16.70 -47.36 -10.56
C CYS A 263 16.02 -46.56 -11.68
N LEU A 264 15.66 -47.19 -12.81
CA LEU A 264 14.92 -46.53 -13.90
C LEU A 264 13.50 -46.11 -13.50
N TYR A 265 12.83 -46.90 -12.66
CA TYR A 265 11.54 -46.51 -12.10
C TYR A 265 11.67 -45.21 -11.29
N TRP A 266 12.65 -45.13 -10.37
CA TRP A 266 12.87 -43.92 -9.59
C TRP A 266 13.32 -42.72 -10.42
N ALA A 267 14.18 -42.94 -11.43
CA ALA A 267 14.52 -41.90 -12.40
C ALA A 267 13.25 -41.32 -13.06
N SER A 268 12.32 -42.18 -13.46
CA SER A 268 11.04 -41.77 -14.04
C SER A 268 10.15 -41.00 -13.07
N ILE A 269 10.11 -41.39 -11.79
CA ILE A 269 9.35 -40.66 -10.76
C ILE A 269 9.93 -39.27 -10.54
N VAL A 270 11.25 -39.15 -10.37
CA VAL A 270 11.93 -37.86 -10.17
C VAL A 270 11.73 -36.94 -11.39
N ALA A 271 11.82 -37.47 -12.61
CA ALA A 271 11.51 -36.74 -13.85
C ALA A 271 10.07 -36.22 -13.93
N LEU A 272 9.11 -36.91 -13.32
CA LEU A 272 7.71 -36.50 -13.31
C LEU A 272 7.37 -35.55 -12.16
N GLU A 273 8.18 -35.54 -11.10
CA GLU A 273 8.12 -34.52 -10.05
C GLU A 273 8.59 -33.15 -10.55
N ASP A 274 9.59 -33.12 -11.44
CA ASP A 274 10.10 -31.92 -12.12
C ASP A 274 8.99 -31.11 -12.83
N ARG A 275 8.15 -31.80 -13.61
CA ARG A 275 7.13 -31.20 -14.47
C ARG A 275 5.91 -30.65 -13.73
N ARG A 276 5.90 -30.71 -12.39
CA ARG A 276 4.72 -30.50 -11.52
C ARG A 276 3.54 -31.42 -11.87
N THR A 277 3.77 -32.46 -12.66
CA THR A 277 2.78 -33.50 -12.94
C THR A 277 2.58 -34.40 -11.73
N LEU A 278 3.62 -34.55 -10.89
CA LEU A 278 3.56 -35.19 -9.58
C LEU A 278 4.09 -34.24 -8.50
N ARG A 279 3.46 -34.23 -7.32
CA ARG A 279 3.92 -33.45 -6.18
C ARG A 279 4.89 -34.30 -5.35
N ARG A 280 6.12 -33.82 -5.08
CA ARG A 280 7.16 -34.58 -4.35
C ARG A 280 6.63 -35.13 -3.01
N SER A 281 6.77 -36.43 -2.79
CA SER A 281 6.27 -37.11 -1.57
C SER A 281 7.01 -38.42 -1.32
N GLY A 282 7.76 -38.50 -0.22
CA GLY A 282 8.57 -39.68 0.13
C GLY A 282 7.78 -40.89 0.65
N THR A 283 6.49 -40.76 0.91
CA THR A 283 5.64 -41.85 1.45
C THR A 283 4.66 -42.42 0.42
N ARG A 284 4.75 -42.01 -0.85
CA ARG A 284 3.76 -42.36 -1.86
C ARG A 284 3.99 -43.76 -2.42
N THR A 285 2.92 -44.53 -2.59
CA THR A 285 3.00 -45.83 -3.26
C THR A 285 3.08 -45.68 -4.79
N PRO A 286 3.65 -46.64 -5.52
CA PRO A 286 3.72 -46.57 -6.98
C PRO A 286 2.38 -46.36 -7.68
N ARG A 287 1.31 -47.02 -7.20
CA ARG A 287 -0.04 -46.87 -7.76
C ARG A 287 -0.64 -45.50 -7.47
N GLU A 288 -0.38 -44.93 -6.30
CA GLU A 288 -0.80 -43.56 -5.98
C GLU A 288 -0.13 -42.54 -6.91
N ALA A 289 1.14 -42.74 -7.30
CA ALA A 289 1.79 -41.87 -8.28
C ALA A 289 1.05 -41.90 -9.63
N LEU A 290 0.65 -43.08 -10.10
CA LEU A 290 -0.15 -43.22 -11.33
C LEU A 290 -1.53 -42.55 -11.23
N GLN A 291 -2.18 -42.62 -10.07
CA GLN A 291 -3.51 -42.02 -9.86
C GLN A 291 -3.51 -40.49 -9.98
N LEU A 292 -2.38 -39.85 -9.66
CA LEU A 292 -2.23 -38.39 -9.72
C LEU A 292 -2.02 -37.84 -11.13
N ILE A 293 -1.63 -38.69 -12.09
CA ILE A 293 -1.52 -38.27 -13.49
C ILE A 293 -2.91 -38.18 -14.10
N ALA A 294 -3.22 -37.09 -14.81
CA ALA A 294 -4.52 -36.94 -15.47
C ALA A 294 -4.81 -38.12 -16.43
N PRO A 295 -6.04 -38.68 -16.44
CA PRO A 295 -6.38 -39.83 -17.28
C PRO A 295 -6.08 -39.65 -18.77
N ALA A 296 -6.25 -38.43 -19.29
CA ALA A 296 -6.00 -38.09 -20.69
C ALA A 296 -4.53 -37.78 -21.02
N SER A 297 -3.62 -37.86 -20.05
CA SER A 297 -2.19 -37.57 -20.29
C SER A 297 -1.53 -38.69 -21.08
N GLN A 298 -0.77 -38.31 -22.12
CA GLN A 298 0.08 -39.24 -22.89
C GLN A 298 1.15 -39.92 -22.02
N LEU A 299 1.48 -39.37 -20.85
CA LEU A 299 2.46 -39.91 -19.90
C LEU A 299 1.89 -41.05 -19.04
N ARG A 300 0.56 -41.21 -18.99
CA ARG A 300 -0.10 -42.18 -18.12
C ARG A 300 0.18 -43.62 -18.54
N GLU A 301 0.19 -43.89 -19.84
CA GLU A 301 0.45 -45.21 -20.42
C GLU A 301 1.88 -45.69 -20.11
N PRO A 302 2.95 -44.95 -20.46
CA PRO A 302 4.32 -45.33 -20.11
C PRO A 302 4.53 -45.49 -18.60
N LEU A 303 3.99 -44.58 -17.77
CA LEU A 303 4.13 -44.71 -16.32
C LEU A 303 3.42 -45.95 -15.79
N ARG A 304 2.24 -46.30 -16.33
CA ARG A 304 1.50 -47.49 -15.91
C ARG A 304 2.27 -48.76 -16.26
N ALA A 305 2.84 -48.84 -17.46
CA ALA A 305 3.68 -49.95 -17.87
C ALA A 305 4.92 -50.08 -16.96
N GLN A 306 5.64 -48.97 -16.74
CA GLN A 306 6.79 -48.90 -15.83
C GLN A 306 6.43 -49.34 -14.39
N THR A 307 5.30 -48.86 -13.87
CA THR A 307 4.80 -49.20 -12.53
C THR A 307 4.47 -50.69 -12.43
N GLY A 308 3.83 -51.25 -13.46
CA GLY A 308 3.51 -52.68 -13.51
C GLY A 308 4.77 -53.56 -13.53
N ALA A 309 5.78 -53.20 -14.34
CA ALA A 309 7.05 -53.90 -14.38
C ALA A 309 7.77 -53.83 -13.03
N PHE A 310 7.85 -52.62 -12.44
CA PHE A 310 8.45 -52.41 -11.12
C PHE A 310 7.76 -53.25 -10.04
N GLU A 311 6.43 -53.27 -9.98
CA GLU A 311 5.70 -54.05 -8.98
C GLU A 311 5.95 -55.57 -9.13
N ARG A 312 5.97 -56.10 -10.36
CA ARG A 312 6.23 -57.53 -10.59
C ARG A 312 7.66 -57.94 -10.24
N ILE A 313 8.64 -57.14 -10.67
CA ILE A 313 10.06 -57.46 -10.51
C ILE A 313 10.52 -57.21 -9.08
N TRP A 314 10.19 -56.04 -8.52
CA TRP A 314 10.68 -55.65 -7.20
C TRP A 314 9.87 -56.26 -6.07
N TYR A 315 8.56 -56.04 -6.04
CA TYR A 315 7.71 -56.58 -4.97
C TYR A 315 7.34 -58.05 -5.21
N GLY A 316 7.03 -58.40 -6.45
CA GLY A 316 6.69 -59.77 -6.85
C GLY A 316 7.89 -60.71 -6.94
N GLN A 317 9.13 -60.20 -6.78
CA GLN A 317 10.37 -60.97 -6.78
C GLN A 317 10.58 -61.81 -8.05
N GLN A 318 9.99 -61.40 -9.18
CA GLN A 318 10.19 -62.11 -10.44
C GLN A 318 11.60 -61.88 -11.00
N PRO A 319 12.20 -62.90 -11.65
CA PRO A 319 13.49 -62.72 -12.31
C PRO A 319 13.36 -61.68 -13.42
N ALA A 320 14.30 -60.73 -13.45
CA ALA A 320 14.39 -59.72 -14.50
C ALA A 320 15.47 -60.10 -15.52
N ALA A 321 15.24 -59.75 -16.77
CA ALA A 321 16.15 -59.95 -17.88
C ALA A 321 16.51 -58.61 -18.55
N GLU A 322 17.46 -58.66 -19.47
CA GLU A 322 17.87 -57.51 -20.28
C GLU A 322 16.70 -56.86 -21.04
N SER A 323 15.73 -57.66 -21.48
CA SER A 323 14.51 -57.16 -22.14
C SER A 323 13.69 -56.24 -21.23
N ASP A 324 13.56 -56.57 -19.94
CA ASP A 324 12.82 -55.75 -18.97
C ASP A 324 13.52 -54.41 -18.74
N TYR A 325 14.85 -54.41 -18.71
CA TYR A 325 15.65 -53.19 -18.63
C TYR A 325 15.46 -52.31 -19.87
N ASN A 326 15.51 -52.89 -21.06
CA ASN A 326 15.34 -52.15 -22.31
C ASN A 326 13.94 -51.53 -22.44
N GLU A 327 12.90 -52.28 -22.05
CA GLU A 327 11.52 -51.77 -21.99
C GLU A 327 11.39 -50.63 -20.96
N ALA A 328 11.96 -50.82 -19.76
CA ALA A 328 12.00 -49.79 -18.73
C ALA A 328 12.71 -48.51 -19.19
N LEU A 329 13.79 -48.65 -19.94
CA LEU A 329 14.56 -47.54 -20.48
C LEU A 329 13.77 -46.76 -21.54
N GLN A 330 13.03 -47.47 -22.40
CA GLN A 330 12.16 -46.85 -23.41
C GLN A 330 11.02 -46.04 -22.77
N HIS A 331 10.43 -46.56 -21.69
CA HIS A 331 9.42 -45.83 -20.93
C HIS A 331 10.01 -44.61 -20.22
N TYR A 332 11.17 -44.74 -19.57
CA TYR A 332 11.88 -43.61 -18.97
C TYR A 332 12.14 -42.49 -19.99
N GLU A 333 12.62 -42.82 -21.19
CA GLU A 333 12.86 -41.83 -22.26
C GLU A 333 11.59 -41.15 -22.75
N THR A 334 10.48 -41.88 -22.79
CA THR A 334 9.18 -41.31 -23.15
C THR A 334 8.68 -40.36 -22.05
N LEU A 335 8.94 -40.68 -20.79
CA LEU A 335 8.58 -39.86 -19.63
C LEU A 335 9.53 -38.65 -19.48
N HIS A 336 10.78 -38.79 -19.92
CA HIS A 336 11.84 -37.79 -19.84
C HIS A 336 12.51 -37.57 -21.22
N PRO A 337 11.82 -36.93 -22.19
CA PRO A 337 12.34 -36.71 -23.55
C PRO A 337 13.69 -36.00 -23.67
N SER A 338 14.08 -35.17 -22.69
CA SER A 338 15.43 -34.58 -22.61
C SER A 338 16.54 -35.62 -22.35
N ALA A 339 16.20 -36.85 -21.95
CA ALA A 339 17.16 -37.97 -21.90
C ALA A 339 17.51 -38.51 -23.30
N ARG A 340 16.65 -38.32 -24.32
CA ARG A 340 16.96 -38.78 -25.69
C ARG A 340 18.05 -37.95 -26.35
N GLU A 341 18.14 -36.66 -26.03
CA GLU A 341 19.10 -35.74 -26.65
C GLU A 341 20.56 -35.98 -26.24
N LEU A 342 20.80 -36.74 -25.15
CA LEU A 342 22.14 -37.02 -24.62
C LEU A 342 22.67 -38.41 -25.00
N ARG A 343 21.97 -39.13 -25.89
CA ARG A 343 22.42 -40.41 -26.47
C ARG A 343 23.31 -40.25 -27.71
N ALA A 344 23.43 -39.02 -28.24
CA ALA A 344 24.32 -38.68 -29.37
C ALA A 344 25.70 -38.25 -28.87
#